data_AF-A0A067GJ99-F1
#
_entry.id   AF-A0A067GJ99-F1
#
_cell.length_a   1.000
_cell.length_b   1.000
_cell.length_c   1.000
_cell.angle_alpha   90.00
_cell.angle_beta   90.00
_cell.angle_gamma   90.00
#
_symmetry.space_group_name_H-M   'P 1'
#
loop_
_entity.id
_entity.type
_entity.pdbx_description
1 polymer ?
#
loop_
_entity_poly.entity_id
_entity_poly.type
_entity_poly.pdbx_seq_one_letter_code
_entity_poly.pdbx_strand_id
1 'polypeptide(L)'
;MSSWSETRSPLPLLFRRHSSGEIKNLASVSSSLLPAFGTVVDEGHLRLKKYVIAPYDYRYRWWQTFLVVLVVYSAWASPFELAFRKAATGSLLIVDLVVDFFFAADIIFTFFVAYLDKSTYLLVDDHKKIALRYVTRLWFTMDVASTLPFQFIYRIFTGQLHDGRVFGFLNLLRLWRLRRVGELFTRLEKDIRFTYFITRLSKLICVTLFAVHSAGCFYFYLAAHHKIPENTWIGSQVNDFKHRSIWLGYTYSIYWSIVTLTTVGYGDLHAVNTGEKVFNMLYMLFNIGLTAYIIGNMTNLIVHSAVRTLFMRNAINEILRYGSKNRLPEGLREQMLAHMQLRFKTAELQQEEVLEDLPKAIRSSISQHLFRGTVEKTYLFQGVSVDLIAQMVK
;
A
#
# COMPACT_ATOMS: atom_id res chain seq x y z
N MET A 1 7.25 61.55 14.01
CA MET A 1 6.78 60.18 14.32
C MET A 1 7.15 59.28 13.15
N SER A 2 8.18 58.46 13.40
CA SER A 2 8.62 57.22 12.73
C SER A 2 8.25 56.95 11.26
N SER A 3 9.23 57.15 10.36
CA SER A 3 9.39 56.37 9.14
C SER A 3 10.30 55.17 9.42
N TRP A 4 9.84 53.95 9.12
CA TRP A 4 10.70 52.77 9.09
C TRP A 4 10.80 52.26 7.66
N SER A 5 11.98 52.44 7.09
CA SER A 5 12.47 51.85 5.86
C SER A 5 13.04 50.45 6.15
N GLU A 6 12.49 49.42 5.51
CA GLU A 6 13.09 48.08 5.47
C GLU A 6 14.33 48.08 4.57
N THR A 7 15.50 48.20 5.18
CA THR A 7 16.78 47.94 4.54
C THR A 7 17.06 46.44 4.50
N ARG A 8 17.05 45.86 3.30
CA ARG A 8 17.61 44.53 2.98
C ARG A 8 19.11 44.52 3.29
N SER A 9 19.58 43.57 4.08
CA SER A 9 21.01 43.25 4.22
C SER A 9 21.36 42.00 3.39
N PRO A 10 22.59 41.93 2.83
CA PRO A 10 22.95 40.93 1.83
C PRO A 10 23.55 39.65 2.45
N LEU A 11 23.28 38.53 1.79
CA LEU A 11 23.87 37.20 2.03
C LEU A 11 25.41 37.24 1.95
N PRO A 12 26.14 36.59 2.88
CA PRO A 12 27.58 36.47 2.76
C PRO A 12 27.96 35.35 1.78
N LEU A 13 28.57 35.76 0.66
CA LEU A 13 29.34 34.93 -0.26
C LEU A 13 30.55 34.33 0.48
N LEU A 14 30.48 33.05 0.86
CA LEU A 14 31.66 32.33 1.35
C LEU A 14 32.53 31.88 0.16
N PHE A 15 33.60 32.65 -0.03
CA PHE A 15 34.74 32.36 -0.89
C PHE A 15 35.42 31.06 -0.44
N ARG A 16 35.52 30.08 -1.36
CA ARG A 16 36.20 28.80 -1.17
C ARG A 16 37.72 29.02 -1.22
N ARG A 17 38.40 28.90 -0.07
CA ARG A 17 39.87 28.89 -0.01
C ARG A 17 40.38 27.52 -0.45
N HIS A 18 41.12 27.49 -1.56
CA HIS A 18 41.86 26.32 -2.02
C HIS A 18 43.04 26.09 -1.09
N SER A 19 43.14 24.92 -0.45
CA SER A 19 44.36 24.45 0.19
C SER A 19 44.78 23.15 -0.48
N SER A 20 45.83 23.27 -1.29
CA SER A 20 46.62 22.17 -1.82
C SER A 20 47.38 21.51 -0.68
N GLY A 21 47.30 20.19 -0.57
CA GLY A 21 48.07 19.39 0.38
C GLY A 21 47.87 17.91 0.10
N GLU A 22 48.72 17.36 -0.77
CA GLU A 22 48.89 15.91 -0.92
C GLU A 22 49.28 15.28 0.42
N ILE A 23 48.55 14.25 0.84
CA ILE A 23 49.12 13.14 1.62
C ILE A 23 48.69 11.85 0.94
N LYS A 24 49.70 11.13 0.46
CA LYS A 24 49.61 9.83 -0.19
C LYS A 24 49.26 8.74 0.84
N ASN A 25 48.35 7.86 0.42
CA ASN A 25 48.29 6.42 0.68
C ASN A 25 48.42 5.93 2.14
N LEU A 26 47.30 5.48 2.70
CA LEU A 26 47.19 4.18 3.37
C LEU A 26 45.71 3.82 3.53
N ALA A 27 45.40 2.52 3.38
CA ALA A 27 44.08 1.88 3.44
C ALA A 27 43.25 1.82 2.15
N SER A 28 43.85 1.26 1.09
CA SER A 28 43.12 0.33 0.23
C SER A 28 42.79 -0.94 1.05
N VAL A 29 41.57 -1.06 1.57
CA VAL A 29 40.80 -2.32 1.78
C VAL A 29 39.42 -1.89 2.29
N SER A 30 38.36 -2.47 1.71
CA SER A 30 36.93 -2.25 2.01
C SER A 30 36.25 -1.07 1.30
N SER A 31 36.32 -1.04 -0.04
CA SER A 31 35.43 -0.24 -0.88
C SER A 31 34.26 -1.04 -1.48
N SER A 32 33.90 -2.20 -0.91
CA SER A 32 32.86 -3.08 -1.47
C SER A 32 31.73 -3.46 -0.52
N LEU A 33 31.71 -2.95 0.72
CA LEU A 33 30.69 -3.29 1.69
C LEU A 33 30.26 -2.00 2.43
N LEU A 34 29.06 -1.54 2.08
CA LEU A 34 28.32 -0.40 2.64
C LEU A 34 28.78 0.99 2.16
N PRO A 35 27.86 1.84 1.64
CA PRO A 35 28.15 3.26 1.54
C PRO A 35 28.35 3.81 2.95
N ALA A 36 29.48 4.50 3.16
CA ALA A 36 29.82 5.12 4.42
C ALA A 36 28.68 6.03 4.89
N PHE A 37 28.15 5.76 6.09
CA PHE A 37 27.28 6.66 6.82
C PHE A 37 27.92 8.04 6.85
N GLY A 38 27.30 9.01 6.18
CA GLY A 38 27.84 10.36 6.05
C GLY A 38 28.08 10.83 4.62
N THR A 39 27.79 10.05 3.58
CA THR A 39 27.40 10.68 2.32
C THR A 39 26.09 11.39 2.60
N VAL A 40 26.18 12.68 2.93
CA VAL A 40 25.17 13.65 2.50
C VAL A 40 24.88 13.23 1.07
N VAL A 41 23.71 12.63 0.84
CA VAL A 41 23.17 12.55 -0.51
C VAL A 41 23.02 14.01 -0.84
N ASP A 42 24.07 14.55 -1.46
CA ASP A 42 24.05 15.88 -2.01
C ASP A 42 22.74 15.92 -2.78
N GLU A 43 21.91 16.92 -2.51
CA GLU A 43 20.72 17.19 -3.31
C GLU A 43 21.09 17.49 -4.78
N GLY A 44 22.34 17.27 -5.19
CA GLY A 44 22.76 16.84 -6.52
C GLY A 44 22.06 15.55 -6.96
N HIS A 45 20.84 15.72 -7.44
CA HIS A 45 20.19 14.95 -8.49
C HIS A 45 21.18 13.99 -9.14
N LEU A 46 21.06 12.68 -8.86
CA LEU A 46 21.73 11.63 -9.62
C LEU A 46 21.66 12.03 -11.09
N ARG A 47 22.79 12.34 -11.72
CA ARG A 47 22.83 12.80 -13.12
C ARG A 47 22.45 11.62 -14.01
N LEU A 48 21.16 11.35 -14.08
CA LEU A 48 20.56 10.39 -14.98
C LEU A 48 20.88 10.81 -16.41
N LYS A 49 21.07 9.82 -17.28
CA LYS A 49 21.10 10.08 -18.72
C LYS A 49 19.85 10.84 -19.17
N LYS A 50 20.04 11.70 -20.17
CA LYS A 50 18.96 12.49 -20.79
C LYS A 50 17.81 11.55 -21.20
N TYR A 51 16.56 11.93 -20.88
CA TYR A 51 15.32 11.19 -21.13
C TYR A 51 15.05 9.96 -20.24
N VAL A 52 15.75 9.79 -19.12
CA VAL A 52 15.42 8.76 -18.12
C VAL A 52 14.70 9.39 -16.92
N ILE A 53 13.56 8.81 -16.55
CA ILE A 53 12.76 9.24 -15.40
C ILE A 53 13.22 8.49 -14.16
N ALA A 54 13.51 9.22 -13.09
CA ALA A 54 13.81 8.62 -11.79
C ALA A 54 12.53 8.03 -11.17
N PRO A 55 12.55 6.80 -10.62
CA PRO A 55 11.37 6.17 -10.03
C PRO A 55 10.83 6.90 -8.79
N TYR A 56 11.67 7.72 -8.13
CA TYR A 56 11.32 8.49 -6.94
C TYR A 56 10.83 9.92 -7.25
N ASP A 57 10.84 10.32 -8.52
CA ASP A 57 10.37 11.64 -8.95
C ASP A 57 8.91 11.87 -8.51
N TYR A 58 8.62 13.06 -8.00
CA TYR A 58 7.28 13.43 -7.55
C TYR A 58 6.26 13.38 -8.69
N ARG A 59 6.67 13.76 -9.92
CA ARG A 59 5.78 13.74 -11.11
C ARG A 59 5.37 12.31 -11.46
N TYR A 60 6.34 11.40 -11.48
CA TYR A 60 6.10 10.00 -11.76
C TYR A 60 5.25 9.35 -10.67
N ARG A 61 5.48 9.70 -9.40
CA ARG A 61 4.61 9.24 -8.30
C ARG A 61 3.16 9.71 -8.46
N TRP A 62 2.94 10.97 -8.83
CA TRP A 62 1.59 11.47 -9.12
C TRP A 62 0.93 10.73 -10.29
N TRP A 63 1.68 10.46 -11.36
CA TRP A 63 1.23 9.64 -12.48
C TRP A 63 0.84 8.23 -12.05
N GLN A 64 1.66 7.56 -11.23
CA GLN A 64 1.34 6.22 -10.70
C GLN A 64 0.09 6.24 -9.82
N THR A 65 -0.08 7.24 -8.96
CA THR A 65 -1.31 7.39 -8.15
C THR A 65 -2.53 7.60 -9.02
N PHE A 66 -2.43 8.44 -10.05
CA PHE A 66 -3.51 8.66 -11.02
C PHE A 66 -3.90 7.36 -11.74
N LEU A 67 -2.92 6.57 -12.20
CA LEU A 67 -3.19 5.27 -12.81
C LEU A 67 -3.89 4.30 -11.86
N VAL A 68 -3.56 4.30 -10.57
CA VAL A 68 -4.25 3.45 -9.59
C VAL A 68 -5.74 3.79 -9.54
N VAL A 69 -6.11 5.08 -9.58
CA VAL A 69 -7.52 5.49 -9.64
C VAL A 69 -8.21 4.91 -10.89
N LEU A 70 -7.54 4.96 -12.05
CA LEU A 70 -8.06 4.35 -13.28
C LEU A 70 -8.16 2.82 -13.19
N VAL A 71 -7.25 2.15 -12.48
CA VAL A 71 -7.33 0.71 -12.22
C VAL A 71 -8.55 0.37 -11.38
N VAL A 72 -8.86 1.15 -10.35
CA VAL A 72 -10.06 0.94 -9.51
C VAL A 72 -11.33 1.06 -10.34
N TYR A 73 -11.42 2.09 -11.20
CA TYR A 73 -12.52 2.20 -12.16
C TYR A 73 -12.60 0.96 -13.08
N SER A 74 -11.49 0.58 -13.70
CA SER A 74 -11.44 -0.53 -14.66
C SER A 74 -11.80 -1.88 -13.99
N ALA A 75 -11.39 -2.08 -12.75
CA ALA A 75 -11.72 -3.27 -11.98
C ALA A 75 -13.21 -3.37 -11.65
N TRP A 76 -13.88 -2.24 -11.40
CA TRP A 76 -15.33 -2.19 -11.21
C TRP A 76 -16.09 -2.31 -12.55
N ALA A 77 -15.64 -1.62 -13.59
CA ALA A 77 -16.32 -1.62 -14.88
C ALA A 77 -16.29 -2.99 -15.58
N SER A 78 -15.19 -3.76 -15.45
CA SER A 78 -15.00 -5.00 -16.22
C SER A 78 -16.04 -6.10 -15.93
N PRO A 79 -16.32 -6.49 -14.66
CA PRO A 79 -17.39 -7.45 -14.37
C PRO A 79 -18.78 -6.88 -14.67
N PHE A 80 -18.97 -5.57 -14.46
CA PHE A 80 -20.24 -4.89 -14.70
C PHE A 80 -20.63 -4.90 -16.18
N GLU A 81 -19.72 -4.56 -17.09
CA GLU A 81 -19.96 -4.59 -18.54
C GLU A 81 -20.23 -6.00 -19.07
N LEU A 82 -19.54 -7.00 -18.50
CA LEU A 82 -19.77 -8.40 -18.86
C LEU A 82 -21.22 -8.81 -18.57
N ALA A 83 -21.72 -8.43 -17.41
CA ALA A 83 -23.07 -8.77 -16.95
C ALA A 83 -24.17 -7.90 -17.58
N PHE A 84 -23.94 -6.59 -17.67
CA PHE A 84 -24.94 -5.59 -18.07
C PHE A 84 -24.61 -4.97 -19.42
N ARG A 85 -24.70 -5.77 -20.50
CA ARG A 85 -24.33 -5.37 -21.87
C ARG A 85 -24.98 -4.08 -22.38
N LYS A 86 -26.22 -3.78 -21.97
CA LYS A 86 -26.92 -2.54 -22.35
C LYS A 86 -26.22 -1.28 -21.84
N ALA A 87 -25.47 -1.37 -20.73
CA ALA A 87 -24.66 -0.27 -20.22
C ALA A 87 -23.37 -0.08 -21.03
N ALA A 88 -22.79 -1.17 -21.53
CA ALA A 88 -21.51 -1.18 -22.22
C ALA A 88 -21.53 -0.47 -23.59
N THR A 89 -22.69 -0.34 -24.24
CA THR A 89 -22.80 0.29 -25.57
C THR A 89 -23.01 1.81 -25.55
N GLY A 90 -23.08 2.43 -24.37
CA GLY A 90 -23.38 3.86 -24.20
C GLY A 90 -22.16 4.71 -23.84
N SER A 91 -22.33 5.64 -22.91
CA SER A 91 -21.29 6.57 -22.42
C SER A 91 -20.08 5.87 -21.81
N LEU A 92 -20.26 4.69 -21.21
CA LEU A 92 -19.16 3.90 -20.61
C LEU A 92 -18.07 3.53 -21.62
N LEU A 93 -18.44 3.26 -22.87
CA LEU A 93 -17.47 2.93 -23.93
C LEU A 93 -16.46 4.06 -24.16
N ILE A 94 -16.91 5.32 -24.12
CA ILE A 94 -16.03 6.48 -24.33
C ILE A 94 -15.06 6.61 -23.16
N VAL A 95 -15.56 6.45 -21.94
CA VAL A 95 -14.73 6.48 -20.73
C VAL A 95 -13.66 5.38 -20.78
N ASP A 96 -14.06 4.18 -21.18
CA ASP A 96 -13.15 3.05 -21.34
C ASP A 96 -12.03 3.28 -22.35
N LEU A 97 -12.36 3.86 -23.51
CA LEU A 97 -11.36 4.19 -24.53
C LEU A 97 -10.34 5.22 -24.01
N VAL A 98 -10.82 6.21 -23.25
CA VAL A 98 -9.94 7.19 -22.60
C VAL A 98 -9.04 6.53 -21.56
N VAL A 99 -9.60 5.61 -20.75
CA VAL A 99 -8.83 4.86 -19.75
C VAL A 99 -7.77 3.98 -20.41
N ASP A 100 -8.14 3.25 -21.47
CA ASP A 100 -7.23 2.39 -22.22
C ASP A 100 -6.09 3.21 -22.88
N PHE A 101 -6.36 4.43 -23.35
CA PHE A 101 -5.33 5.35 -23.84
C PHE A 101 -4.28 5.70 -22.77
N PHE A 102 -4.71 5.99 -21.53
CA PHE A 102 -3.76 6.28 -20.44
C PHE A 102 -2.88 5.07 -20.10
N PHE A 103 -3.42 3.85 -20.14
CA PHE A 103 -2.61 2.64 -19.95
C PHE A 103 -1.65 2.40 -21.11
N ALA A 104 -2.03 2.70 -22.35
CA ALA A 104 -1.13 2.64 -23.50
C ALA A 104 0.03 3.64 -23.35
N ALA A 105 -0.25 4.87 -22.90
CA ALA A 105 0.77 5.87 -22.61
C ALA A 105 1.72 5.41 -21.49
N ASP A 106 1.21 4.74 -20.45
CA ASP A 106 2.04 4.21 -19.36
C ASP A 106 3.00 3.10 -19.81
N ILE A 107 2.58 2.23 -20.74
CA ILE A 107 3.47 1.23 -21.34
C ILE A 107 4.68 1.93 -21.96
N ILE A 108 4.46 3.03 -22.69
CA ILE A 108 5.53 3.85 -23.30
C ILE A 108 6.41 4.46 -22.20
N PHE A 109 5.83 5.08 -21.17
CA PHE A 109 6.61 5.68 -20.08
C PHE A 109 7.45 4.67 -19.32
N THR A 110 6.98 3.43 -19.16
CA THR A 110 7.71 2.37 -18.45
C THR A 110 9.06 2.04 -19.11
N PHE A 111 9.22 2.25 -20.43
CA PHE A 111 10.51 2.10 -21.12
C PHE A 111 11.55 3.18 -20.75
N PHE A 112 11.11 4.30 -20.19
CA PHE A 112 11.98 5.42 -19.81
C PHE A 112 12.24 5.49 -18.30
N VAL A 113 11.66 4.58 -17.51
CA VAL A 113 11.79 4.61 -16.04
C VAL A 113 12.98 3.76 -15.59
N ALA A 114 13.91 4.39 -14.87
CA ALA A 114 15.04 3.69 -14.27
C ALA A 114 14.57 2.70 -13.17
N TYR A 115 15.32 1.62 -12.98
CA TYR A 115 15.03 0.64 -11.94
C TYR A 115 16.21 0.46 -10.99
N LEU A 116 15.91 0.05 -9.76
CA LEU A 116 16.92 -0.34 -8.78
C LEU A 116 17.31 -1.81 -9.02
N ASP A 117 18.60 -2.06 -9.18
CA ASP A 117 19.11 -3.42 -9.28
C ASP A 117 19.18 -4.08 -7.89
N LYS A 118 18.78 -5.34 -7.80
CA LYS A 118 18.60 -6.03 -6.50
C LYS A 118 19.92 -6.46 -5.87
N SER A 119 20.95 -6.68 -6.67
CA SER A 119 22.28 -7.12 -6.20
C SER A 119 23.16 -5.93 -5.82
N THR A 120 23.20 -4.92 -6.69
CA THR A 120 24.08 -3.75 -6.50
C THR A 120 23.42 -2.62 -5.72
N TYR A 121 22.08 -2.62 -5.59
CA TYR A 121 21.29 -1.50 -5.04
C TYR A 121 21.59 -0.15 -5.72
N LEU A 122 22.17 -0.18 -6.92
CA LEU A 122 22.42 1.00 -7.75
C LEU A 122 21.28 1.20 -8.74
N LEU A 123 21.04 2.46 -9.09
CA LEU A 123 20.05 2.84 -10.08
C LEU A 123 20.59 2.56 -11.49
N VAL A 124 19.89 1.75 -12.27
CA VAL A 124 20.24 1.44 -13.66
C VAL A 124 19.46 2.35 -14.61
N ASP A 125 20.18 3.15 -15.41
CA ASP A 125 19.64 4.17 -16.32
C ASP A 125 19.83 3.85 -17.81
N ASP A 126 20.31 2.64 -18.14
CA ASP A 126 20.56 2.23 -19.52
C ASP A 126 19.28 1.75 -20.20
N HIS A 127 18.79 2.52 -21.19
CA HIS A 127 17.57 2.24 -21.96
C HIS A 127 17.54 0.81 -22.55
N LYS A 128 18.69 0.28 -23.01
CA LYS A 128 18.72 -1.09 -23.57
C LYS A 128 18.43 -2.14 -22.50
N LYS A 129 19.00 -1.95 -21.30
CA LYS A 129 18.78 -2.85 -20.16
C LYS A 129 17.35 -2.72 -19.63
N ILE A 130 16.81 -1.51 -19.58
CA ILE A 130 15.42 -1.24 -19.17
C ILE A 130 14.44 -1.94 -20.13
N ALA A 131 14.58 -1.69 -21.44
CA ALA A 131 13.72 -2.28 -22.46
C ALA A 131 13.83 -3.81 -22.48
N LEU A 132 15.04 -4.37 -22.47
CA LEU A 132 15.24 -5.82 -22.45
C LEU A 132 14.60 -6.44 -21.21
N ARG A 133 14.76 -5.82 -20.03
CA ARG A 133 14.15 -6.32 -18.78
C ARG A 133 12.64 -6.31 -18.84
N TYR A 134 12.04 -5.30 -19.46
CA TYR A 134 10.59 -5.18 -19.54
C TYR A 134 10.01 -6.17 -20.57
N VAL A 135 10.58 -6.23 -21.77
CA VAL A 135 10.08 -7.07 -22.89
C VAL A 135 10.31 -8.56 -22.66
N THR A 136 11.42 -8.96 -22.02
CA THR A 136 11.69 -10.39 -21.73
C THR A 136 10.78 -10.96 -20.64
N ARG A 137 10.14 -10.10 -19.85
CA ARG A 137 9.19 -10.53 -18.82
C ARG A 137 7.79 -10.63 -19.42
N LEU A 138 7.04 -11.63 -18.94
CA LEU A 138 5.60 -11.81 -19.22
C LEU A 138 4.73 -10.58 -18.88
N TRP A 139 5.30 -9.63 -18.13
CA TRP A 139 4.66 -8.39 -17.72
C TRP A 139 4.31 -7.54 -18.94
N PHE A 140 5.23 -7.41 -19.90
CA PHE A 140 4.97 -6.62 -21.12
C PHE A 140 3.84 -7.21 -21.96
N THR A 141 3.86 -8.52 -22.23
CA THR A 141 2.82 -9.17 -23.04
C THR A 141 1.45 -9.08 -22.39
N MET A 142 1.37 -9.23 -21.07
CA MET A 142 0.10 -9.09 -20.34
C MET A 142 -0.36 -7.63 -20.23
N ASP A 143 0.55 -6.68 -20.04
CA ASP A 143 0.22 -5.25 -20.03
C ASP A 143 -0.35 -4.82 -21.39
N VAL A 144 0.26 -5.25 -22.51
CA VAL A 144 -0.26 -5.02 -23.87
C VAL A 144 -1.61 -5.70 -24.07
N ALA A 145 -1.75 -7.00 -23.75
CA ALA A 145 -3.01 -7.73 -23.90
C ALA A 145 -4.15 -7.11 -23.08
N SER A 146 -3.85 -6.59 -21.89
CA SER A 146 -4.83 -5.90 -21.04
C SER A 146 -5.23 -4.52 -21.58
N THR A 147 -4.46 -3.93 -22.51
CA THR A 147 -4.65 -2.56 -23.03
C THR A 147 -5.35 -2.51 -24.39
N LEU A 148 -5.36 -3.62 -25.13
CA LEU A 148 -5.96 -3.65 -26.45
C LEU A 148 -7.51 -3.63 -26.40
N PRO A 149 -8.17 -2.67 -27.07
CA PRO A 149 -9.63 -2.64 -27.17
C PRO A 149 -10.10 -3.65 -28.23
N PHE A 150 -10.09 -4.94 -27.89
CA PHE A 150 -10.37 -6.04 -28.83
C PHE A 150 -11.71 -5.89 -29.58
N GLN A 151 -12.75 -5.38 -28.92
CA GLN A 151 -14.06 -5.14 -29.53
C GLN A 151 -14.01 -4.11 -30.65
N PHE A 152 -13.30 -3.00 -30.42
CA PHE A 152 -13.19 -1.91 -31.39
C PHE A 152 -12.32 -2.31 -32.59
N ILE A 153 -11.19 -2.98 -32.32
CA ILE A 153 -10.30 -3.51 -33.35
C ILE A 153 -11.09 -4.47 -34.25
N TYR A 154 -11.79 -5.45 -33.67
CA TYR A 154 -12.58 -6.40 -34.45
C TYR A 154 -13.64 -5.71 -35.32
N ARG A 155 -14.39 -4.75 -34.74
CA ARG A 155 -15.43 -4.01 -35.46
C ARG A 155 -14.88 -3.26 -36.68
N ILE A 156 -13.67 -2.70 -36.58
CA ILE A 156 -13.01 -2.01 -37.71
C ILE A 156 -12.58 -3.01 -38.78
N PHE A 157 -12.00 -4.15 -38.39
CA PHE A 157 -11.43 -5.12 -39.34
C PHE A 157 -12.48 -5.93 -40.09
N THR A 158 -13.56 -6.35 -39.44
CA THR A 158 -14.55 -7.25 -40.05
C THR A 158 -15.85 -6.56 -40.44
N GLY A 159 -16.11 -5.35 -39.94
CA GLY A 159 -17.38 -4.64 -40.14
C GLY A 159 -18.61 -5.32 -39.54
N GLN A 160 -18.44 -6.46 -38.85
CA GLN A 160 -19.53 -7.26 -38.31
C GLN A 160 -19.62 -7.14 -36.78
N LEU A 161 -20.85 -7.07 -36.26
CA LEU A 161 -21.15 -7.22 -34.84
C LEU A 161 -21.22 -8.73 -34.53
N HIS A 162 -20.09 -9.34 -34.19
CA HIS A 162 -20.08 -10.73 -33.76
C HIS A 162 -20.75 -10.88 -32.38
N ASP A 163 -21.28 -12.06 -32.08
CA ASP A 163 -21.88 -12.39 -30.79
C ASP A 163 -20.87 -12.09 -29.66
N GLY A 164 -21.10 -11.01 -28.93
CA GLY A 164 -20.16 -10.38 -27.99
C GLY A 164 -19.81 -11.20 -26.75
N ARG A 165 -20.07 -12.51 -26.74
CA ARG A 165 -19.72 -13.43 -25.66
C ARG A 165 -18.21 -13.52 -25.47
N VAL A 166 -17.45 -13.86 -26.52
CA VAL A 166 -15.99 -14.02 -26.43
C VAL A 166 -15.32 -12.71 -26.04
N PHE A 167 -15.74 -11.60 -26.65
CA PHE A 167 -15.18 -10.29 -26.38
C PHE A 167 -15.48 -9.76 -24.98
N GLY A 168 -16.61 -10.13 -24.38
CA GLY A 168 -16.88 -9.82 -22.97
C GLY A 168 -15.85 -10.47 -22.03
N PHE A 169 -15.49 -11.72 -22.27
CA PHE A 169 -14.45 -12.40 -21.49
C PHE A 169 -13.05 -11.85 -21.76
N LEU A 170 -12.74 -11.42 -22.99
CA LEU A 170 -11.47 -10.76 -23.29
C LEU A 170 -11.33 -9.42 -22.55
N ASN A 171 -12.43 -8.69 -22.32
CA ASN A 171 -12.39 -7.48 -21.49
C ASN A 171 -11.94 -7.77 -20.05
N LEU A 172 -12.15 -8.99 -19.52
CA LEU A 172 -11.64 -9.35 -18.19
C LEU A 172 -10.11 -9.39 -18.12
N LEU A 173 -9.39 -9.43 -19.25
CA LEU A 173 -7.93 -9.26 -19.25
C LEU A 173 -7.50 -7.92 -18.65
N ARG A 174 -8.37 -6.90 -18.66
CA ARG A 174 -8.16 -5.63 -17.95
C ARG A 174 -7.94 -5.82 -16.44
N LEU A 175 -8.46 -6.89 -15.84
CA LEU A 175 -8.23 -7.21 -14.42
C LEU A 175 -6.75 -7.49 -14.11
N TRP A 176 -5.91 -7.81 -15.10
CA TRP A 176 -4.45 -7.86 -14.93
C TRP A 176 -3.88 -6.57 -14.32
N ARG A 177 -4.49 -5.42 -14.63
CA ARG A 177 -4.08 -4.11 -14.15
C ARG A 177 -4.18 -3.97 -12.62
N LEU A 178 -4.99 -4.80 -11.93
CA LEU A 178 -5.10 -4.84 -10.46
C LEU A 178 -3.77 -5.11 -9.75
N ARG A 179 -2.77 -5.69 -10.44
CA ARG A 179 -1.40 -5.81 -9.92
C ARG A 179 -0.86 -4.48 -9.39
N ARG A 180 -1.19 -3.36 -10.04
CA ARG A 180 -0.76 -2.01 -9.62
C ARG A 180 -1.33 -1.61 -8.26
N VAL A 181 -2.57 -2.00 -7.97
CA VAL A 181 -3.20 -1.79 -6.66
C VAL A 181 -2.48 -2.62 -5.59
N GLY A 182 -2.10 -3.86 -5.92
CA GLY A 182 -1.27 -4.69 -5.04
C GLY A 182 0.07 -4.04 -4.71
N GLU A 183 0.76 -3.50 -5.72
CA GLU A 183 2.00 -2.76 -5.55
C GLU A 183 1.82 -1.48 -4.69
N LEU A 184 0.70 -0.77 -4.85
CA LEU A 184 0.35 0.37 -3.99
C LEU A 184 0.24 -0.08 -2.53
N PHE A 185 -0.53 -1.13 -2.24
CA PHE A 185 -0.66 -1.62 -0.86
C PHE A 185 0.69 -2.05 -0.26
N THR A 186 1.55 -2.71 -1.04
CA THR A 186 2.91 -3.04 -0.58
C THR A 186 3.76 -1.80 -0.29
N ARG A 187 3.56 -0.70 -1.02
CA ARG A 187 4.24 0.58 -0.74
C ARG A 187 3.65 1.27 0.49
N LEU A 188 2.33 1.32 0.61
CA LEU A 188 1.63 1.91 1.75
C LEU A 188 1.93 1.15 3.05
N GLU A 189 2.07 -0.17 3.01
CA GLU A 189 2.48 -0.99 4.16
C GLU A 189 3.92 -0.65 4.64
N LYS A 190 4.76 -0.08 3.78
CA LYS A 190 6.14 0.32 4.11
C LYS A 190 6.27 1.82 4.43
N ASP A 191 5.24 2.61 4.17
CA ASP A 191 5.28 4.06 4.39
C ASP A 191 4.94 4.35 5.86
N ILE A 192 5.90 4.92 6.59
CA ILE A 192 5.79 5.27 8.01
C ILE A 192 4.68 6.28 8.31
N ARG A 193 4.19 7.02 7.30
CA ARG A 193 3.14 8.02 7.47
C ARG A 193 1.75 7.39 7.66
N PHE A 194 1.58 6.15 7.24
CA PHE A 194 0.31 5.44 7.35
C PHE A 194 0.38 4.35 8.41
N THR A 195 -0.61 4.30 9.29
CA THR A 195 -0.69 3.24 10.30
C THR A 195 -0.90 1.89 9.64
N TYR A 196 -0.07 0.91 10.00
CA TYR A 196 -0.16 -0.47 9.52
C TYR A 196 -1.57 -1.09 9.67
N PHE A 197 -2.28 -0.74 10.75
CA PHE A 197 -3.64 -1.18 10.99
C PHE A 197 -4.61 -0.71 9.88
N ILE A 198 -4.58 0.57 9.51
CA ILE A 198 -5.50 1.17 8.54
C ILE A 198 -5.21 0.66 7.12
N THR A 199 -3.94 0.52 6.77
CA THR A 199 -3.53 0.00 5.44
C THR A 199 -3.98 -1.45 5.25
N ARG A 200 -3.82 -2.30 6.27
CA ARG A 200 -4.28 -3.70 6.20
C ARG A 200 -5.80 -3.81 6.24
N LEU A 201 -6.49 -3.01 7.05
CA LEU A 201 -7.95 -2.99 7.10
C LEU A 201 -8.57 -2.55 5.76
N SER A 202 -8.06 -1.45 5.19
CA SER A 202 -8.54 -0.97 3.87
C SER A 202 -8.33 -1.99 2.77
N LYS A 203 -7.19 -2.68 2.74
CA LYS A 203 -6.91 -3.80 1.81
C LYS A 203 -7.96 -4.90 1.91
N LEU A 204 -8.33 -5.31 3.12
CA LEU A 204 -9.33 -6.35 3.35
C LEU A 204 -10.72 -5.92 2.88
N ILE A 205 -11.12 -4.66 3.17
CA ILE A 205 -12.38 -4.09 2.70
C ILE A 205 -12.42 -4.08 1.15
N CYS A 206 -11.35 -3.61 0.49
CA CYS A 206 -11.28 -3.57 -0.97
C CYS A 206 -11.42 -4.96 -1.61
N VAL A 207 -10.74 -5.97 -1.07
CA VAL A 207 -10.83 -7.36 -1.58
C VAL A 207 -12.25 -7.90 -1.42
N THR A 208 -12.88 -7.68 -0.27
CA THR A 208 -14.25 -8.11 0.00
C THR A 208 -15.26 -7.46 -0.94
N LEU A 209 -15.19 -6.13 -1.11
CA LEU A 209 -16.08 -5.40 -2.01
C LEU A 209 -15.92 -5.86 -3.46
N PHE A 210 -14.68 -6.10 -3.91
CA PHE A 210 -14.42 -6.61 -5.25
C PHE A 210 -14.97 -8.02 -5.46
N ALA A 211 -14.84 -8.91 -4.45
CA ALA A 211 -15.39 -10.26 -4.51
C ALA A 211 -16.92 -10.25 -4.61
N VAL A 212 -17.60 -9.44 -3.78
CA VAL A 212 -19.07 -9.26 -3.82
C VAL A 212 -19.52 -8.74 -5.18
N HIS A 213 -18.90 -7.66 -5.65
CA HIS A 213 -19.25 -7.04 -6.92
C HIS A 213 -19.09 -8.02 -8.09
N SER A 214 -17.94 -8.70 -8.15
CA SER A 214 -17.63 -9.65 -9.22
C SER A 214 -18.58 -10.84 -9.20
N ALA A 215 -18.80 -11.46 -8.03
CA ALA A 215 -19.69 -12.62 -7.90
C ALA A 215 -21.14 -12.26 -8.26
N GLY A 216 -21.64 -11.11 -7.80
CA GLY A 216 -22.97 -10.62 -8.18
C GLY A 216 -23.11 -10.43 -9.70
N CYS A 217 -22.13 -9.79 -10.34
CA CYS A 217 -22.13 -9.61 -11.79
C CYS A 217 -22.08 -10.94 -12.56
N PHE A 218 -21.21 -11.88 -12.16
CA PHE A 218 -21.16 -13.21 -12.77
C PHE A 218 -22.45 -14.00 -12.60
N TYR A 219 -23.11 -13.89 -11.45
CA TYR A 219 -24.36 -14.58 -11.18
C TYR A 219 -25.53 -14.00 -11.99
N PHE A 220 -25.56 -12.67 -12.17
CA PHE A 220 -26.49 -12.03 -13.10
C PHE A 220 -26.24 -12.46 -14.55
N TYR A 221 -24.97 -12.49 -14.97
CA TYR A 221 -24.58 -12.94 -16.31
C TYR A 221 -25.09 -14.37 -16.58
N LEU A 222 -24.97 -15.27 -15.60
CA LEU A 222 -25.45 -16.65 -15.72
C LEU A 222 -26.96 -16.72 -15.95
N ALA A 223 -27.74 -15.93 -15.22
CA ALA A 223 -29.19 -15.85 -15.40
C ALA A 223 -29.58 -15.17 -16.74
N ALA A 224 -28.90 -14.09 -17.11
CA ALA A 224 -29.16 -13.36 -18.35
C ALA A 224 -28.92 -14.21 -19.60
N HIS A 225 -28.00 -15.18 -19.53
CA HIS A 225 -27.64 -16.06 -20.66
C HIS A 225 -28.29 -17.45 -20.59
N HIS A 226 -29.16 -17.70 -19.60
CA HIS A 226 -29.92 -18.94 -19.54
C HIS A 226 -31.00 -18.98 -20.63
N LYS A 227 -31.26 -20.18 -21.18
CA LYS A 227 -32.20 -20.39 -22.30
C LYS A 227 -33.64 -20.04 -21.91
N ILE A 228 -34.04 -20.37 -20.67
CA ILE A 228 -35.37 -20.13 -20.14
C ILE A 228 -35.25 -19.08 -19.03
N PRO A 229 -35.57 -17.80 -19.28
CA PRO A 229 -35.34 -16.71 -18.31
C PRO A 229 -36.04 -16.92 -16.96
N GLU A 230 -37.24 -17.50 -16.98
CA GLU A 230 -38.06 -17.74 -15.79
C GLU A 230 -37.45 -18.79 -14.85
N ASN A 231 -36.65 -19.73 -15.39
CA ASN A 231 -36.00 -20.79 -14.63
C ASN A 231 -34.60 -20.36 -14.11
N THR A 232 -34.56 -19.20 -13.46
CA THR A 232 -33.32 -18.61 -12.91
C THR A 232 -33.58 -18.04 -11.52
N TRP A 233 -32.52 -17.78 -10.77
CA TRP A 233 -32.60 -17.25 -9.40
C TRP A 233 -33.36 -15.91 -9.30
N ILE A 234 -33.26 -15.06 -10.33
CA ILE A 234 -33.95 -13.76 -10.40
C ILE A 234 -35.26 -13.85 -11.19
N GLY A 235 -35.30 -14.66 -12.25
CA GLY A 235 -36.46 -14.79 -13.12
C GLY A 235 -37.66 -15.49 -12.47
N SER A 236 -37.43 -16.26 -11.40
CA SER A 236 -38.51 -16.86 -10.61
C SER A 236 -39.28 -15.84 -9.77
N GLN A 237 -38.65 -14.71 -9.42
CA GLN A 237 -39.23 -13.64 -8.60
C GLN A 237 -39.64 -12.42 -9.41
N VAL A 238 -38.88 -12.11 -10.47
CA VAL A 238 -39.07 -10.90 -11.28
C VAL A 238 -39.28 -11.30 -12.73
N ASN A 239 -40.53 -11.20 -13.17
CA ASN A 239 -40.90 -11.39 -14.56
C ASN A 239 -40.21 -10.35 -15.46
N ASP A 240 -39.67 -10.82 -16.58
CA ASP A 240 -39.01 -10.01 -17.60
C ASP A 240 -37.83 -9.14 -17.10
N PHE A 241 -37.03 -9.67 -16.17
CA PHE A 241 -35.90 -8.95 -15.56
C PHE A 241 -34.85 -8.41 -16.55
N LYS A 242 -34.75 -8.97 -17.77
CA LYS A 242 -33.78 -8.54 -18.81
C LYS A 242 -34.13 -7.20 -19.44
N HIS A 243 -35.41 -6.85 -19.50
CA HIS A 243 -35.91 -5.62 -20.10
C HIS A 243 -36.18 -4.51 -19.08
N ARG A 244 -36.19 -4.86 -17.78
CA ARG A 244 -36.22 -3.90 -16.67
C ARG A 244 -34.94 -3.06 -16.59
N SER A 245 -34.92 -2.12 -15.64
CA SER A 245 -33.78 -1.23 -15.42
C SER A 245 -32.52 -2.00 -14.99
N ILE A 246 -31.36 -1.55 -15.46
CA ILE A 246 -30.04 -2.10 -15.11
C ILE A 246 -29.83 -2.02 -13.58
N TRP A 247 -30.28 -0.93 -12.97
CA TRP A 247 -30.23 -0.71 -11.53
C TRP A 247 -30.96 -1.78 -10.73
N LEU A 248 -32.12 -2.25 -11.20
CA LEU A 248 -32.87 -3.32 -10.54
C LEU A 248 -32.03 -4.61 -10.52
N GLY A 249 -31.55 -5.03 -11.68
CA GLY A 249 -30.72 -6.23 -11.80
C GLY A 249 -29.44 -6.14 -10.95
N TYR A 250 -28.75 -5.00 -10.98
CA TYR A 250 -27.53 -4.79 -10.17
C TYR A 250 -27.82 -4.86 -8.68
N THR A 251 -28.90 -4.22 -8.20
CA THR A 251 -29.28 -4.21 -6.79
C THR A 251 -29.56 -5.62 -6.27
N TYR A 252 -30.38 -6.39 -6.99
CA TYR A 252 -30.68 -7.78 -6.63
C TYR A 252 -29.42 -8.66 -6.62
N SER A 253 -28.51 -8.44 -7.57
CA SER A 253 -27.28 -9.23 -7.71
C SER A 253 -26.29 -8.96 -6.57
N ILE A 254 -26.12 -7.69 -6.18
CA ILE A 254 -25.29 -7.31 -5.04
C ILE A 254 -25.92 -7.77 -3.73
N TYR A 255 -27.24 -7.62 -3.57
CA TYR A 255 -27.95 -8.11 -2.40
C TYR A 255 -27.76 -9.61 -2.20
N TRP A 256 -28.00 -10.41 -3.25
CA TRP A 256 -27.75 -11.87 -3.21
C TRP A 256 -26.29 -12.20 -2.86
N SER A 257 -25.34 -11.50 -3.48
CA SER A 257 -23.92 -11.75 -3.26
C SER A 257 -23.47 -11.44 -1.83
N ILE A 258 -23.95 -10.34 -1.24
CA ILE A 258 -23.68 -9.97 0.15
C ILE A 258 -24.30 -10.99 1.09
N VAL A 259 -25.60 -11.29 0.95
CA VAL A 259 -26.32 -12.23 1.84
C VAL A 259 -25.67 -13.62 1.84
N THR A 260 -25.16 -14.05 0.69
CA THR A 260 -24.46 -15.33 0.54
C THR A 260 -23.03 -15.27 1.11
N LEU A 261 -22.29 -14.18 0.89
CA LEU A 261 -20.96 -14.00 1.45
C LEU A 261 -20.99 -13.93 2.99
N THR A 262 -21.92 -13.18 3.56
CA THR A 262 -22.08 -13.02 5.01
C THR A 262 -22.78 -14.19 5.67
N THR A 263 -23.03 -15.27 4.92
CA THR A 263 -23.68 -16.51 5.39
C THR A 263 -25.02 -16.28 6.09
N VAL A 264 -25.76 -15.23 5.68
CA VAL A 264 -27.10 -14.93 6.26
C VAL A 264 -28.16 -15.82 5.61
N GLY A 265 -28.16 -15.88 4.27
CA GLY A 265 -28.95 -16.84 3.50
C GLY A 265 -30.47 -16.80 3.76
N TYR A 266 -31.14 -15.67 3.52
CA TYR A 266 -32.60 -15.56 3.69
C TYR A 266 -33.42 -16.58 2.87
N GLY A 267 -32.88 -17.05 1.73
CA GLY A 267 -33.50 -18.05 0.86
C GLY A 267 -34.52 -17.50 -0.15
N ASP A 268 -34.77 -16.19 -0.11
CA ASP A 268 -35.59 -15.45 -1.07
C ASP A 268 -35.02 -15.51 -2.50
N LEU A 269 -33.69 -15.47 -2.63
CA LEU A 269 -32.98 -15.61 -3.89
C LEU A 269 -32.09 -16.87 -3.84
N HIS A 270 -32.51 -17.91 -4.56
CA HIS A 270 -31.83 -19.20 -4.56
C HIS A 270 -31.66 -19.75 -5.99
N ALA A 271 -30.67 -20.63 -6.16
CA ALA A 271 -30.38 -21.26 -7.45
C ALA A 271 -31.50 -22.23 -7.86
N VAL A 272 -32.06 -22.03 -9.05
CA VAL A 272 -33.14 -22.89 -9.57
C VAL A 272 -32.57 -23.93 -10.53
N ASN A 273 -31.72 -23.49 -11.46
CA ASN A 273 -31.11 -24.37 -12.47
C ASN A 273 -29.78 -24.99 -12.02
N THR A 274 -29.36 -26.05 -12.71
CA THR A 274 -28.14 -26.81 -12.36
C THR A 274 -26.87 -25.96 -12.48
N GLY A 275 -26.81 -25.05 -13.45
CA GLY A 275 -25.64 -24.17 -13.64
C GLY A 275 -25.45 -23.21 -12.47
N GLU A 276 -26.53 -22.59 -12.01
CA GLU A 276 -26.55 -21.74 -10.82
C GLU A 276 -26.19 -22.52 -9.55
N LYS A 277 -26.69 -23.76 -9.42
CA LYS A 277 -26.34 -24.62 -8.28
C LYS A 277 -24.83 -24.90 -8.23
N VAL A 278 -24.20 -25.23 -9.36
CA VAL A 278 -22.75 -25.44 -9.44
C VAL A 278 -21.98 -24.16 -9.11
N PHE A 279 -22.39 -23.02 -9.65
CA PHE A 279 -21.77 -21.74 -9.33
C PHE A 279 -21.88 -21.41 -7.84
N ASN A 280 -23.04 -21.60 -7.22
CA ASN A 280 -23.25 -21.35 -5.80
C ASN A 280 -22.41 -22.28 -4.93
N MET A 281 -22.28 -23.56 -5.29
CA MET A 281 -21.38 -24.48 -4.57
C MET A 281 -19.94 -23.97 -4.55
N LEU A 282 -19.42 -23.54 -5.71
CA LEU A 282 -18.06 -23.00 -5.81
C LEU A 282 -17.92 -21.68 -5.06
N TYR A 283 -18.90 -20.79 -5.15
CA TYR A 283 -18.89 -19.49 -4.47
C TYR A 283 -18.96 -19.65 -2.94
N MET A 284 -19.81 -20.56 -2.43
CA MET A 284 -19.86 -20.86 -1.00
C MET A 284 -18.53 -21.41 -0.47
N LEU A 285 -17.86 -22.29 -1.22
CA LEU A 285 -16.54 -22.79 -0.85
C LEU A 285 -15.50 -21.66 -0.80
N PHE A 286 -15.51 -20.77 -1.78
CA PHE A 286 -14.68 -19.56 -1.79
C PHE A 286 -14.97 -18.66 -0.58
N ASN A 287 -16.25 -18.45 -0.23
CA ASN A 287 -16.66 -17.60 0.89
C ASN A 287 -16.18 -18.14 2.24
N ILE A 288 -16.18 -19.46 2.45
CA ILE A 288 -15.61 -20.07 3.67
C ILE A 288 -14.13 -19.69 3.80
N GLY A 289 -13.36 -19.81 2.72
CA GLY A 289 -11.94 -19.42 2.70
C GLY A 289 -11.72 -17.92 2.90
N LEU A 290 -12.50 -17.08 2.23
CA LEU A 290 -12.41 -15.63 2.35
C LEU A 290 -12.76 -15.14 3.76
N THR A 291 -13.84 -15.67 4.36
CA THR A 291 -14.25 -15.32 5.73
C THR A 291 -13.20 -15.77 6.75
N ALA A 292 -12.64 -16.97 6.62
CA ALA A 292 -11.55 -17.43 7.47
C ALA A 292 -10.30 -16.51 7.35
N TYR A 293 -9.97 -16.09 6.13
CA TYR A 293 -8.88 -15.15 5.89
C TYR A 293 -9.14 -13.78 6.55
N ILE A 294 -10.34 -13.23 6.42
CA ILE A 294 -10.73 -11.95 7.03
C ILE A 294 -10.62 -12.04 8.55
N ILE A 295 -11.23 -13.06 9.16
CA ILE A 295 -11.19 -13.26 10.62
C ILE A 295 -9.74 -13.40 11.09
N GLY A 296 -8.92 -14.24 10.45
CA GLY A 296 -7.53 -14.42 10.84
C GLY A 296 -6.69 -13.13 10.76
N ASN A 297 -6.90 -12.31 9.73
CA ASN A 297 -6.24 -11.01 9.63
C ASN A 297 -6.73 -10.02 10.69
N MET A 298 -8.04 -9.97 10.95
CA MET A 298 -8.61 -9.11 11.99
C MET A 298 -8.10 -9.49 13.37
N THR A 299 -8.05 -10.78 13.71
CA THR A 299 -7.48 -11.26 14.97
C THR A 299 -6.02 -10.87 15.10
N ASN A 300 -5.21 -11.04 14.05
CA ASN A 300 -3.80 -10.64 14.07
C ASN A 300 -3.64 -9.13 14.35
N LEU A 301 -4.44 -8.28 13.69
CA LEU A 301 -4.44 -6.84 13.91
C LEU A 301 -4.85 -6.45 15.34
N ILE A 302 -5.90 -7.07 15.87
CA ILE A 302 -6.40 -6.80 17.23
C ILE A 302 -5.36 -7.23 18.27
N VAL A 303 -4.76 -8.42 18.11
CA VAL A 303 -3.70 -8.91 18.99
C VAL A 303 -2.54 -7.93 19.00
N HIS A 304 -2.03 -7.52 17.83
CA HIS A 304 -0.95 -6.54 17.72
C HIS A 304 -1.29 -5.20 18.41
N SER A 305 -2.52 -4.70 18.25
CA SER A 305 -2.94 -3.46 18.90
C SER A 305 -3.04 -3.59 20.43
N ALA A 306 -3.28 -4.78 20.95
CA ALA A 306 -3.46 -5.03 22.39
C ALA A 306 -2.19 -5.46 23.12
N VAL A 307 -1.11 -5.85 22.42
CA VAL A 307 0.11 -6.44 23.02
C VAL A 307 0.65 -5.60 24.18
N ARG A 308 0.75 -4.28 24.00
CA ARG A 308 1.33 -3.38 25.02
C ARG A 308 0.54 -3.39 26.33
N THR A 309 -0.78 -3.23 26.22
CA THR A 309 -1.67 -3.22 27.39
C THR A 309 -1.68 -4.58 28.08
N LEU A 310 -1.64 -5.67 27.30
CA LEU A 310 -1.55 -7.02 27.83
C LEU A 310 -0.23 -7.25 28.57
N PHE A 311 0.89 -6.84 28.00
CA PHE A 311 2.21 -6.94 28.63
C PHE A 311 2.27 -6.16 29.95
N MET A 312 1.80 -4.91 29.95
CA MET A 312 1.71 -4.08 31.16
C MET A 312 0.89 -4.78 32.26
N ARG A 313 -0.30 -5.28 31.91
CA ARG A 313 -1.19 -5.95 32.88
C ARG A 313 -0.57 -7.24 33.41
N ASN A 314 0.08 -8.03 32.56
CA ASN A 314 0.76 -9.25 32.97
C ASN A 314 1.94 -8.97 33.90
N ALA A 315 2.77 -7.97 33.60
CA ALA A 315 3.89 -7.57 34.45
C ALA A 315 3.43 -7.11 35.84
N ILE A 316 2.36 -6.30 35.90
CA ILE A 316 1.75 -5.86 37.17
C ILE A 316 1.25 -7.06 37.98
N ASN A 317 0.54 -7.99 37.34
CA ASN A 317 0.01 -9.18 38.00
C ASN A 317 1.12 -10.09 38.56
N GLU A 318 2.22 -10.28 37.83
CA GLU A 318 3.36 -11.08 38.29
C GLU A 318 4.01 -10.48 39.55
N ILE A 319 4.18 -9.16 39.57
CA ILE A 319 4.76 -8.45 40.72
C ILE A 319 3.84 -8.51 41.94
N LEU A 320 2.53 -8.35 41.73
CA LEU A 320 1.54 -8.52 42.80
C LEU A 320 1.56 -9.94 43.37
N ARG A 321 1.67 -10.94 42.50
CA ARG A 321 1.75 -12.35 42.89
C ARG A 321 3.03 -12.65 43.66
N TYR A 322 4.16 -12.07 43.26
CA TYR A 322 5.41 -12.16 44.02
C TYR A 322 5.26 -11.54 45.41
N GLY A 323 4.66 -10.34 45.49
CA GLY A 323 4.44 -9.65 46.75
C GLY A 323 3.53 -10.42 47.71
N SER A 324 2.44 -11.00 47.21
CA SER A 324 1.53 -11.79 48.05
C SER A 324 2.16 -13.11 48.50
N LYS A 325 2.86 -13.82 47.62
CA LYS A 325 3.52 -15.09 47.92
C LYS A 325 4.57 -14.95 49.02
N ASN A 326 5.33 -13.85 49.00
CA ASN A 326 6.37 -13.57 49.98
C ASN A 326 5.87 -12.76 51.19
N ARG A 327 4.56 -12.49 51.28
CA ARG A 327 3.92 -11.73 52.37
C ARG A 327 4.60 -10.37 52.60
N LEU A 328 4.89 -9.64 51.52
CA LEU A 328 5.49 -8.32 51.61
C LEU A 328 4.53 -7.32 52.29
N PRO A 329 5.06 -6.34 53.06
CA PRO A 329 4.24 -5.28 53.62
C PRO A 329 3.51 -4.49 52.53
N GLU A 330 2.33 -3.98 52.86
CA GLU A 330 1.46 -3.28 51.91
C GLU A 330 2.14 -2.05 51.29
N GLY A 331 2.90 -1.28 52.08
CA GLY A 331 3.65 -0.13 51.58
C GLY A 331 4.70 -0.49 50.51
N LEU A 332 5.38 -1.65 50.65
CA LEU A 332 6.36 -2.10 49.65
C LEU A 332 5.64 -2.52 48.36
N ARG A 333 4.49 -3.18 48.47
CA ARG A 333 3.66 -3.57 47.32
C ARG A 333 3.16 -2.35 46.55
N GLU A 334 2.73 -1.30 47.25
CA GLU A 334 2.32 -0.04 46.63
C GLU A 334 3.48 0.65 45.91
N GLN A 335 4.66 0.70 46.52
CA GLN A 335 5.87 1.24 45.89
C GLN A 335 6.24 0.48 44.60
N MET A 336 6.17 -0.85 44.64
CA MET A 336 6.41 -1.69 43.46
C MET A 336 5.40 -1.40 42.34
N LEU A 337 4.11 -1.30 42.67
CA LEU A 337 3.05 -0.96 41.72
C LEU A 337 3.25 0.42 41.10
N ALA A 338 3.48 1.44 41.94
CA ALA A 338 3.67 2.81 41.50
C ALA A 338 4.90 2.93 40.57
N HIS A 339 6.00 2.27 40.92
CA HIS A 339 7.19 2.22 40.08
C HIS A 339 6.90 1.60 38.71
N MET A 340 6.18 0.48 38.67
CA MET A 340 5.85 -0.19 37.40
C MET A 340 4.88 0.62 36.55
N GLN A 341 3.85 1.22 37.16
CA GLN A 341 2.92 2.09 36.45
C GLN A 341 3.64 3.30 35.86
N LEU A 342 4.53 3.93 36.64
CA LEU A 342 5.36 5.02 36.16
C LEU A 342 6.23 4.55 34.99
N ARG A 343 6.94 3.42 35.16
CA ARG A 343 7.78 2.81 34.12
C ARG A 343 7.00 2.59 32.84
N PHE A 344 5.79 2.04 32.88
CA PHE A 344 4.98 1.81 31.67
C PHE A 344 4.43 3.10 31.06
N LYS A 345 4.12 4.11 31.89
CA LYS A 345 3.71 5.43 31.42
C LYS A 345 4.87 6.17 30.74
N THR A 346 6.09 6.05 31.26
CA THR A 346 7.30 6.60 30.65
C THR A 346 7.88 5.71 29.54
N ALA A 347 7.54 4.43 29.51
CA ALA A 347 7.95 3.49 28.45
C ALA A 347 7.31 3.78 27.09
N GLU A 348 6.33 4.69 27.01
CA GLU A 348 5.94 5.31 25.74
C GLU A 348 7.13 5.95 24.99
N LEU A 349 8.23 6.21 25.70
CA LEU A 349 9.43 6.81 25.15
C LEU A 349 10.52 5.79 24.75
N GLN A 350 10.37 4.47 24.99
CA GLN A 350 11.33 3.38 24.66
C GLN A 350 12.81 3.82 24.58
N GLN A 351 13.30 4.61 25.55
CA GLN A 351 14.56 5.34 25.36
C GLN A 351 15.75 4.39 25.27
N GLU A 352 15.79 3.32 26.07
CA GLU A 352 16.96 2.42 26.10
C GLU A 352 17.07 1.55 24.85
N GLU A 353 16.02 0.79 24.50
CA GLU A 353 16.04 -0.09 23.31
C GLU A 353 16.27 0.71 22.02
N VAL A 354 15.62 1.86 21.86
CA VAL A 354 15.79 2.70 20.66
C VAL A 354 17.21 3.28 20.59
N LEU A 355 17.83 3.61 21.72
CA LEU A 355 19.20 4.12 21.74
C LEU A 355 20.26 3.04 21.50
N GLU A 356 19.95 1.76 21.76
CA GLU A 356 20.85 0.63 21.50
C GLU A 356 20.98 0.30 20.01
N ASP A 357 19.88 0.39 19.25
CA ASP A 357 19.87 0.16 17.80
C ASP A 357 20.60 1.28 17.01
N LEU A 358 20.83 2.43 17.64
CA LEU A 358 21.47 3.58 17.00
C LEU A 358 23.01 3.49 17.05
N PRO A 359 23.71 3.86 15.95
CA PRO A 359 25.15 4.01 15.95
C PRO A 359 25.64 4.93 17.09
N LYS A 360 26.79 4.59 17.69
CA LYS A 360 27.37 5.33 18.82
C LYS A 360 27.45 6.84 18.58
N ALA A 361 27.76 7.27 17.35
CA ALA A 361 27.83 8.68 16.98
C ALA A 361 26.47 9.41 17.10
N ILE A 362 25.37 8.78 16.67
CA ILE A 362 24.02 9.35 16.76
C ILE A 362 23.58 9.41 18.22
N ARG A 363 23.77 8.32 18.97
CA ARG A 363 23.47 8.27 20.41
C ARG A 363 24.23 9.34 21.19
N SER A 364 25.53 9.50 20.95
CA SER A 364 26.34 10.54 21.58
C SER A 364 25.81 11.95 21.26
N SER A 365 25.38 12.19 20.01
CA SER A 365 24.80 13.47 19.61
C SER A 365 23.47 13.75 20.31
N ILE A 366 22.61 12.73 20.45
CA ILE A 366 21.35 12.82 21.20
C ILE A 366 21.62 13.14 22.67
N SER A 367 22.53 12.41 23.32
CA SER A 367 22.90 12.65 24.72
C SER A 367 23.46 14.04 24.94
N GLN A 368 24.33 14.53 24.05
CA GLN A 368 24.85 15.89 24.12
C GLN A 368 23.73 16.93 23.99
N HIS A 369 22.76 16.73 23.11
CA HIS A 369 21.64 17.66 22.99
C HIS A 369 20.74 17.67 24.24
N LEU A 370 20.46 16.49 24.81
CA LEU A 370 19.55 16.34 25.95
C LEU A 370 20.16 16.78 27.29
N PHE A 371 21.43 16.45 27.53
CA PHE A 371 22.02 16.54 28.88
C PHE A 371 23.08 17.64 29.04
N ARG A 372 23.66 18.17 27.96
CA ARG A 372 24.76 19.15 28.06
C ARG A 372 24.40 20.39 28.87
N GLY A 373 23.24 20.99 28.58
CA GLY A 373 22.79 22.20 29.30
C GLY A 373 22.51 21.96 30.78
N THR A 374 22.19 20.73 31.16
CA THR A 374 21.99 20.33 32.57
C THR A 374 23.33 20.13 33.28
N VAL A 375 24.29 19.47 32.61
CA VAL A 375 25.63 19.22 33.16
C VAL A 375 26.41 20.53 33.35
N GLU A 376 26.38 21.43 32.36
CA GLU A 376 27.07 22.73 32.42
C GLU A 376 26.56 23.63 33.57
N LYS A 377 25.27 23.52 33.92
CA LYS A 377 24.66 24.31 35.01
C LYS A 377 24.87 23.73 36.40
N THR A 378 25.41 22.52 36.51
CA THR A 378 25.58 21.84 37.80
C THR A 378 26.78 22.42 38.53
N TYR A 379 26.62 22.70 39.83
CA TYR A 379 27.67 23.32 40.66
C TYR A 379 29.02 22.59 40.61
N LEU A 380 28.99 21.26 40.46
CA LEU A 380 30.17 20.40 40.40
C LEU A 380 31.05 20.62 39.16
N PHE A 381 30.47 21.12 38.06
CA PHE A 381 31.16 21.26 36.76
C PHE A 381 31.48 22.71 36.42
N GLN A 382 31.37 23.64 37.38
CA GLN A 382 31.76 25.04 37.18
C GLN A 382 33.27 25.16 36.97
N GLY A 383 33.68 25.77 35.84
CA GLY A 383 35.09 25.96 35.48
C GLY A 383 35.76 24.78 34.77
N VAL A 384 35.02 23.70 34.50
CA VAL A 384 35.52 22.55 33.75
C VAL A 384 35.53 22.85 32.24
N SER A 385 36.52 22.30 31.51
CA SER A 385 36.62 22.48 30.07
C SER A 385 35.42 21.86 29.34
N VAL A 386 34.94 22.57 28.31
CA VAL A 386 33.79 22.14 27.49
C VAL A 386 34.05 20.78 26.82
N ASP A 387 35.30 20.49 26.47
CA ASP A 387 35.70 19.21 25.88
C ASP A 387 35.55 18.04 26.86
N LEU A 388 35.84 18.24 28.15
CA LEU A 388 35.65 17.19 29.16
C LEU A 388 34.16 16.91 29.39
N ILE A 389 33.34 17.96 29.45
CA ILE A 389 31.88 17.84 29.56
C ILE A 389 31.32 17.08 28.34
N ALA A 390 31.79 17.41 27.13
CA ALA A 390 31.36 16.75 25.90
C ALA A 390 31.78 15.26 25.82
N GLN A 391 32.90 14.88 26.46
CA GLN A 391 33.35 13.49 26.57
C GLN A 391 32.62 12.69 27.65
N MET A 392 32.14 13.33 28.71
CA MET A 392 31.37 12.65 29.76
C MET A 392 29.93 12.34 29.34
N VAL A 393 29.33 13.19 28.50
CA VAL A 393 27.95 13.04 28.02
C VAL A 393 27.84 12.03 26.84
N LYS A 394 28.92 11.29 26.55
CA LYS A 394 29.13 10.54 25.31
C LYS A 394 28.56 9.12 25.31
#